data_AF-A0A7X0VCA1-F1
#
_entry.id   AF-A0A7X0VCA1-F1
#
_cell.length_a   1.000
_cell.length_b   1.000
_cell.length_c   1.000
_cell.angle_alpha   90.00
_cell.angle_beta   90.00
_cell.angle_gamma   90.00
#
_symmetry.space_group_name_H-M   'P 1'
#
loop_
_entity.id
_entity.type
_entity.pdbx_description
1 polymer ?
#
loop_
_entity_poly.entity_id
_entity_poly.type
_entity_poly.pdbx_seq_one_letter_code
_entity_poly.pdbx_strand_id
1 'polypeptide(L)' 'MRDHEMTSGLTMHWVSVTDSRGRTHMEARWGNETHSTSPAQTSHAA' A
#
# COMPACT_ATOMS: atom_id res chain seq x y z
N MET A 1 28.86 0.13 19.57
CA MET A 1 27.46 -0.02 20.01
C MET A 1 26.66 -0.16 18.72
N ARG A 2 26.08 -1.34 18.48
CA ARG A 2 25.59 -1.75 17.15
C ARG A 2 24.22 -1.13 16.87
N ASP A 3 24.10 -0.44 15.74
CA ASP A 3 22.94 -0.17 14.89
C ASP A 3 21.56 -0.64 15.42
N HIS A 4 20.94 0.16 16.29
CA HIS A 4 19.53 0.04 16.69
C HIS A 4 18.71 1.22 16.14
N GLU A 5 19.10 1.79 15.01
CA GLU A 5 18.26 2.78 14.35
C GLU A 5 17.13 2.02 13.64
N MET A 6 16.01 1.84 14.35
CA MET A 6 14.76 1.45 13.73
C MET A 6 14.48 2.47 12.61
N THR A 7 14.34 2.00 11.36
CA THR A 7 13.96 2.85 10.24
C THR A 7 12.59 3.47 10.53
N SER A 8 12.57 4.64 11.16
CA SER A 8 11.36 5.41 11.39
C SER A 8 10.81 5.87 10.05
N GLY A 9 9.49 5.78 9.86
CA GLY A 9 8.82 6.31 8.68
C GLY A 9 8.38 5.29 7.63
N LEU A 10 8.56 3.98 7.87
CA LEU A 10 7.92 2.93 7.08
C LEU A 10 6.59 2.52 7.71
N THR A 11 5.52 2.59 6.92
CA THR A 11 4.18 2.11 7.27
C THR A 11 3.78 0.99 6.31
N MET A 12 3.07 -0.01 6.85
CA MET A 12 2.54 -1.11 6.04
C MET A 12 1.18 -0.69 5.45
N HIS A 13 1.04 -0.83 4.13
CA HIS A 13 -0.20 -0.56 3.41
C HIS A 13 -0.64 -1.80 2.63
N TRP A 14 -1.95 -2.01 2.56
CA TRP A 14 -2.54 -3.01 1.68
C TRP A 14 -2.87 -2.37 0.34
N VAL A 15 -2.28 -2.89 -0.74
CA VAL A 15 -2.54 -2.41 -2.10
C VAL A 15 -3.26 -3.47 -2.92
N SER A 16 -4.18 -3.03 -3.78
CA SER A 16 -4.81 -3.89 -4.78
C SER A 16 -3.86 -4.05 -5.97
N VAL A 17 -3.62 -5.29 -6.40
CA VAL A 17 -2.72 -5.63 -7.51
C VAL A 17 -3.44 -6.54 -8.47
N THR A 18 -3.32 -6.25 -9.77
CA THR A 18 -3.79 -7.13 -10.83
C THR A 18 -2.62 -7.91 -11.40
N ASP A 19 -2.69 -9.25 -11.34
CA ASP A 19 -1.65 -10.11 -11.90
C ASP A 19 -1.70 -10.14 -13.44
N SER A 20 -0.68 -10.74 -14.06
CA SER A 20 -0.62 -10.90 -15.53
C SER A 20 -1.74 -11.77 -16.11
N ARG A 21 -2.54 -12.42 -15.26
CA ARG A 21 -3.72 -13.23 -15.63
C ARG A 21 -5.03 -12.47 -15.40
N GLY A 22 -4.97 -11.20 -14.99
CA GLY A 22 -6.12 -10.34 -14.76
C GLY A 22 -6.84 -10.58 -13.42
N ARG A 23 -6.26 -11.33 -12.49
CA ARG A 23 -6.85 -11.54 -11.16
C ARG A 23 -6.44 -10.43 -10.22
N THR A 24 -7.38 -9.95 -9.40
CA THR A 24 -7.14 -8.92 -8.40
C THR A 24 -6.98 -9.53 -7.01
N HIS A 25 -5.91 -9.18 -6.32
CA HIS A 25 -5.65 -9.57 -4.93
C HIS A 25 -5.02 -8.43 -4.13
N MET A 26 -4.94 -8.60 -2.81
CA MET A 26 -4.32 -7.63 -1.90
C MET A 26 -2.89 -8.03 -1.57
N GLU A 27 -1.95 -7.08 -1.62
CA GLU A 27 -0.56 -7.26 -1.20
C GLU A 27 -0.20 -6.29 -0.08
N ALA A 28 0.52 -6.79 0.94
CA ALA A 28 1.12 -5.94 1.97
C ALA A 28 2.42 -5.35 1.45
N ARG A 29 2.52 -4.02 1.40
CA ARG A 29 3.71 -3.29 0.97
C ARG A 29 4.13 -2.28 2.03
N TRP A 30 5.42 -2.24 2.30
CA TRP A 30 6.02 -1.20 3.12
C TRP A 30 6.30 0.01 2.25
N GLY A 31 5.85 1.18 2.69
CA GLY A 31 6.09 2.46 2.03
C GLY A 31 6.38 3.54 3.05
N ASN A 32 6.98 4.63 2.60
CA ASN A 32 7.08 5.82 3.43
C ASN A 32 5.68 6.43 3.59
N GLU A 33 5.36 7.00 4.76
CA GLU A 33 4.03 7.57 5.09
C GLU A 33 3.48 8.61 4.09
N THR A 34 4.29 9.06 3.14
CA THR A 34 3.91 10.02 2.10
C THR A 34 2.93 9.48 1.06
N HIS A 35 2.55 8.20 1.09
CA HIS A 35 1.64 7.62 0.10
C HIS A 35 0.28 7.20 0.69
N SER A 36 -0.45 8.17 1.24
CA SER A 36 -1.91 8.09 1.34
C SER A 36 -2.54 8.27 -0.04
N THR A 37 -2.50 7.24 -0.89
CA THR A 37 -3.42 7.15 -2.02
C THR A 37 -4.69 6.48 -1.52
N SER A 38 -5.64 7.28 -1.02
CA SER A 38 -7.01 6.83 -0.84
C SER A 38 -7.53 6.27 -2.17
N PRO A 39 -8.18 5.10 -2.21
CA PRO A 39 -8.96 4.72 -3.38
C PRO A 39 -10.19 5.63 -3.44
N ALA A 40 -10.07 6.78 -4.09
CA ALA A 40 -11.19 7.66 -4.37
C ALA A 40 -11.89 7.20 -5.66
N GLN A 41 -12.56 6.04 -5.63
CA GLN A 41 -13.51 5.69 -6.70
C GLN A 41 -14.70 4.88 -6.16
N THR A 42 -15.80 5.58 -5.93
CA THR A 42 -17.15 5.04 -6.10
C THR A 42 -17.97 6.04 -6.91
N SER A 43 -17.96 5.90 -8.24
CA SER A 43 -19.00 6.53 -9.07
C SER A 43 -20.21 5.60 -9.06
N HIS A 44 -21.15 5.82 -8.14
CA HIS A 44 -22.44 5.16 -8.19
C HIS A 44 -23.31 5.88 -9.23
N ALA A 45 -23.59 5.24 -10.36
CA ALA A 45 -24.68 5.67 -11.24
C ALA A 45 -26.01 5.14 -10.67
N ALA A 46 -27.05 5.99 -10.70
CA ALA A 46 -28.41 5.72 -10.23
C ALA A 46 -29.27 4.99 -11.26
#